data_AF-B9VPW2-F1
#
_entry.id   AF-B9VPW2-F1
#
_cell.length_a   1.000
_cell.length_b   1.000
_cell.length_c   1.000
_cell.angle_alpha   90.00
_cell.angle_beta   90.00
_cell.angle_gamma   90.00
#
_symmetry.space_group_name_H-M   'P 1'
#
loop_
_entity.id
_entity.type
_entity.pdbx_description
1 polymer ?
#
loop_
_entity_poly.entity_id
_entity_poly.type
_entity_poly.pdbx_seq_one_letter_code
_entity_poly.pdbx_strand_id
1 'polypeptide(L)' 'FTETECLPCGKGEFLDTWNRETHCHQHKYCDPNLGLQVQQEGTSVTDNICVCKEGRHCTSKACESCVL' A
#
# COMPACT_ATOMS: atom_id res chain seq x y z
N PHE A 1 -28.20 -23.20 -3.90
CA PHE A 1 -27.15 -22.19 -4.14
C PHE A 1 -26.38 -22.01 -2.85
N THR A 2 -25.05 -22.10 -2.88
CA THR A 2 -24.18 -21.82 -1.73
C THR A 2 -23.68 -20.38 -1.82
N GLU A 3 -23.68 -19.69 -0.69
CA GLU A 3 -23.15 -18.33 -0.57
C GLU A 3 -21.62 -18.35 -0.56
N THR A 4 -21.00 -17.23 -0.90
CA THR A 4 -19.54 -17.07 -0.85
C THR A 4 -19.13 -16.66 0.55
N GLU A 5 -18.19 -17.38 1.15
CA GLU A 5 -17.58 -17.03 2.42
C GLU A 5 -16.31 -16.21 2.18
N CYS A 6 -16.21 -15.05 2.85
CA CYS A 6 -15.07 -14.16 2.74
C CYS A 6 -14.30 -14.11 4.06
N LEU A 7 -12.98 -13.97 3.97
CA LEU A 7 -12.10 -13.73 5.11
C LEU A 7 -11.49 -12.32 5.02
N PRO A 8 -11.23 -11.65 6.15
CA PRO A 8 -10.51 -10.38 6.15
C PRO A 8 -9.06 -10.60 5.68
N CYS A 9 -8.49 -9.56 5.04
CA CYS A 9 -7.08 -9.58 4.65
C CYS A 9 -6.14 -9.71 5.84
N GLY A 10 -4.99 -10.33 5.59
CA GLY A 10 -3.94 -10.50 6.58
C GLY A 10 -3.22 -9.20 6.94
N LYS A 11 -2.31 -9.28 7.91
CA LYS A 11 -1.44 -8.16 8.25
C LYS A 11 -0.47 -7.89 7.09
N GLY A 12 -0.40 -6.64 6.64
CA GLY A 12 0.42 -6.27 5.49
C GLY A 12 -0.30 -6.44 4.15
N GLU A 13 -1.61 -6.71 4.16
CA GLU A 13 -2.41 -6.91 2.96
C GLU A 13 -3.70 -6.09 3.00
N PHE A 14 -4.24 -5.78 1.82
CA PHE A 14 -5.46 -5.02 1.65
C PHE A 14 -6.25 -5.41 0.40
N LEU A 15 -7.55 -5.11 0.42
CA LEU A 15 -8.42 -5.06 -0.75
C LEU A 15 -9.40 -3.91 -0.56
N ASP A 16 -9.34 -2.91 -1.44
CA ASP A 16 -10.06 -1.65 -1.32
C ASP A 16 -11.45 -1.67 -1.98
N THR A 17 -11.76 -2.72 -2.75
CA THR A 17 -12.96 -2.82 -3.57
C THR A 17 -13.69 -4.15 -3.37
N TRP A 18 -14.99 -4.14 -3.67
CA TRP A 18 -15.79 -5.37 -3.77
C TRP A 18 -15.25 -6.27 -4.86
N ASN A 19 -14.81 -7.47 -4.48
CA ASN A 19 -14.08 -8.36 -5.36
C ASN A 19 -14.52 -9.82 -5.18
N ARG A 20 -13.94 -10.70 -5.99
CA ARG A 20 -14.07 -12.17 -5.89
C ARG A 20 -12.69 -12.84 -5.86
N GLU A 21 -11.68 -12.10 -5.42
CA GLU A 21 -10.30 -12.58 -5.41
C GLU A 21 -10.10 -13.55 -4.25
N THR A 22 -9.23 -14.54 -4.46
CA THR A 22 -8.88 -15.52 -3.42
C THR A 22 -7.72 -15.03 -2.55
N HIS A 23 -7.09 -13.91 -2.91
CA HIS A 23 -5.92 -13.34 -2.25
C HIS A 23 -6.05 -11.83 -2.15
N CYS A 24 -5.52 -11.26 -1.08
CA CYS A 24 -5.41 -9.82 -0.91
C CYS A 24 -4.14 -9.28 -1.57
N HIS A 25 -4.12 -7.98 -1.85
CA HIS A 25 -2.93 -7.30 -2.36
C HIS A 25 -1.97 -6.99 -1.21
N GLN A 26 -0.68 -7.12 -1.45
CA GLN A 26 0.33 -6.71 -0.46
C GLN A 26 0.38 -5.19 -0.36
N HIS A 27 0.57 -4.69 0.85
CA HIS A 27 0.81 -3.26 1.06
C HIS A 27 2.07 -2.80 0.33
N LYS A 28 2.01 -1.59 -0.22
CA LYS A 28 3.15 -0.92 -0.85
C LYS A 28 4.30 -0.81 0.15
N TYR A 29 5.46 -1.28 -0.27
CA TYR A 29 6.69 -1.13 0.48
C TYR A 29 7.31 0.24 0.20
N CYS A 30 7.45 1.06 1.24
CA CYS A 30 8.11 2.36 1.14
C CYS A 30 9.63 2.17 1.28
N ASP A 31 10.32 1.91 0.16
CA ASP A 31 11.76 1.61 0.15
C ASP A 31 12.60 2.80 0.68
N PRO A 32 13.30 2.65 1.82
CA PRO A 32 14.16 3.69 2.36
C PRO A 32 15.34 4.07 1.45
N ASN A 33 15.77 3.16 0.57
CA ASN A 33 16.85 3.40 -0.41
C ASN A 33 16.40 4.35 -1.53
N LEU A 34 15.10 4.38 -1.83
CA LEU A 34 14.48 5.33 -2.75
C LEU A 34 14.15 6.67 -2.07
N GLY A 35 14.56 6.86 -0.81
CA GLY A 35 14.29 8.07 -0.04
C GLY A 35 12.84 8.18 0.43
N LEU A 36 12.08 7.07 0.42
CA LEU A 36 10.71 7.01 0.88
C LEU A 36 10.62 6.65 2.37
N GLN A 37 9.49 6.98 2.98
CA GLN A 37 9.08 6.56 4.32
C GLN A 37 7.56 6.37 4.36
N VAL A 38 7.09 5.51 5.26
CA VAL A 38 5.65 5.34 5.51
C VAL A 38 5.14 6.60 6.21
N GLN A 39 4.16 7.26 5.61
CA GLN A 39 3.40 8.34 6.25
C GLN A 39 2.20 7.77 7.02
N GLN A 40 1.51 6.81 6.42
CA GLN A 40 0.34 6.16 6.99
C GLN A 40 0.41 4.66 6.69
N GLU A 41 0.28 3.86 7.75
CA GLU A 41 0.14 2.41 7.64
C GLU A 41 -1.22 2.06 7.02
N GLY A 42 -1.20 1.07 6.15
CA GLY A 42 -2.37 0.50 5.50
C GLY A 42 -3.24 -0.28 6.49
N THR A 43 -4.45 -0.57 6.04
CA THR A 43 -5.44 -1.41 6.74
C THR A 43 -5.82 -2.59 5.87
N SER A 44 -6.76 -3.43 6.30
CA SER A 44 -7.29 -4.51 5.46
C SER A 44 -8.03 -4.01 4.21
N VAL A 45 -8.31 -2.70 4.11
CA VAL A 45 -9.01 -2.08 2.97
C VAL A 45 -8.28 -0.87 2.37
N THR A 46 -7.10 -0.52 2.89
CA THR A 46 -6.30 0.61 2.39
C THR A 46 -4.84 0.23 2.31
N ASP A 47 -4.16 0.74 1.29
CA ASP A 47 -2.73 0.57 1.13
C ASP A 47 -1.91 1.50 2.06
N ASN A 48 -0.61 1.22 2.19
CA ASN A 48 0.37 2.13 2.79
C ASN A 48 0.50 3.41 1.95
N ILE A 49 0.54 4.56 2.63
CA ILE A 49 0.89 5.83 1.99
C ILE A 49 2.37 6.10 2.21
N CYS A 50 3.14 6.12 1.11
CA CYS A 50 4.56 6.47 1.10
C CYS A 50 4.76 7.94 0.75
N VAL A 51 5.68 8.60 1.46
CA VAL A 51 6.12 9.97 1.14
C VAL A 51 7.64 10.06 1.10
N CYS A 52 8.15 11.10 0.47
CA CYS A 52 9.58 11.41 0.58
C CYS A 52 9.96 11.75 2.02
N LYS A 53 11.15 11.30 2.42
CA LYS A 53 11.80 11.80 3.64
C LYS A 53 11.97 13.31 3.56
N GLU A 54 12.03 13.94 4.72
CA GLU A 54 12.20 15.39 4.83
C GLU A 54 13.41 15.88 4.03
N GLY A 55 13.24 17.01 3.33
CA GLY A 55 14.27 17.59 2.47
C GLY A 55 14.47 16.88 1.12
N ARG A 56 13.53 16.01 0.70
CA ARG A 56 13.52 15.39 -0.63
C ARG A 56 12.24 15.70 -1.39
N HIS A 57 12.30 15.58 -2.72
CA HIS A 57 11.17 15.78 -3.61
C HIS A 57 10.97 14.59 -4.56
N CYS A 58 9.72 14.37 -4.95
CA CYS A 58 9.33 13.29 -5.85
C CYS A 58 9.87 13.55 -7.26
N THR A 59 10.44 12.53 -7.89
CA THR A 59 10.87 12.62 -9.30
C THR A 59 9.70 12.50 -10.29
N SER A 60 8.56 11.96 -9.85
CA SER A 60 7.38 11.71 -10.67
C SER A 60 6.08 11.99 -9.91
N LYS A 61 4.96 12.08 -10.63
CA LYS A 61 3.62 12.23 -10.03
C LYS A 61 3.24 11.06 -9.12
N ALA A 62 3.77 9.87 -9.40
CA ALA A 62 3.54 8.67 -8.60
C ALA A 62 4.44 8.59 -7.34
N CYS A 63 5.44 9.48 -7.24
CA CYS A 63 6.40 9.55 -6.13
C CYS A 63 7.02 8.20 -5.77
N GLU A 64 7.47 7.46 -6.78
CA GLU A 64 8.11 6.14 -6.58
C GLU A 64 9.58 6.26 -6.14
N SER A 65 10.20 7.42 -6.37
CA SER A 65 11.56 7.72 -5.91
C SER A 65 11.70 9.19 -5.53
N CYS A 66 12.54 9.45 -4.53
CA CYS A 66 12.77 10.76 -3.96
C CYS A 66 14.23 11.16 -4.07
N VAL A 67 14.47 12.35 -4.59
CA VAL A 67 15.80 12.96 -4.71
C VAL A 67 15.90 14.17 -3.79
N LEU A 68 17.13 14.59 -3.47
CA LEU A 68 17.37 15.81 -2.69
C LEU A 68 16.92 17.03 -3.50
#